data_AF-A0A0K2UVP5-F1
#
_entry.id   AF-A0A0K2UVP5-F1
#
_cell.length_a   1.000
_cell.length_b   1.000
_cell.length_c   1.000
_cell.angle_alpha   90.00
_cell.angle_beta   90.00
_cell.angle_gamma   90.00
#
_symmetry.space_group_name_H-M   'P 1'
#
loop_
_entity.id
_entity.type
_entity.pdbx_description
1 polymer ?
#
loop_
_entity_poly.entity_id
_entity_poly.type
_entity_poly.pdbx_seq_one_letter_code
_entity_poly.pdbx_strand_id
1 'polypeptide(L)'
;MEWRRMKMKVNLASQTQSRSVADSLEMLSHDLKLHKFYNCDATIGFIRIFDALFDVFNSRNVFSNSNKGPLSRANFDYWRPLFESSFYYISELKTNSGQKLIMQGSNYIIWEKKKVRRFKGAEFEVFSPISSISKISNL
;
A
#
# COMPACT_ATOMS: atom_id res chain seq x y z
N MET A 1 21.01 -21.22 -9.73
CA MET A 1 20.42 -20.25 -10.69
C MET A 1 18.93 -20.52 -11.00
N GLU A 2 18.17 -21.10 -10.06
CA GLU A 2 16.79 -21.54 -10.31
C GLU A 2 15.73 -20.46 -10.03
N TRP A 3 16.00 -19.55 -9.07
CA TRP A 3 15.09 -18.50 -8.64
C TRP A 3 14.71 -17.50 -9.75
N ARG A 4 15.61 -17.23 -10.72
CA ARG A 4 15.35 -16.29 -11.83
C ARG A 4 14.17 -16.73 -12.70
N ARG A 5 13.93 -18.04 -12.82
CA ARG A 5 12.78 -18.61 -13.54
C ARG A 5 11.47 -18.48 -12.76
N MET A 6 11.54 -18.21 -11.46
CA MET A 6 10.38 -18.11 -10.57
C MET A 6 9.87 -16.68 -10.38
N LYS A 7 10.38 -15.69 -11.12
CA LYS A 7 10.00 -14.27 -10.99
C LYS A 7 8.49 -13.99 -11.12
N MET A 8 7.76 -14.83 -11.86
CA MET A 8 6.31 -14.72 -12.04
C MET A 8 5.49 -15.51 -11.00
N LYS A 9 6.14 -16.27 -10.11
CA LYS A 9 5.46 -17.07 -9.10
C LYS A 9 5.04 -16.18 -7.92
N VAL A 10 3.80 -15.68 -7.98
CA VAL A 10 3.24 -14.81 -6.94
C VAL A 10 3.21 -15.47 -5.57
N ASN A 11 3.00 -16.79 -5.50
CA ASN A 11 3.02 -17.53 -4.23
C ASN A 11 4.38 -17.45 -3.51
N LEU A 12 5.48 -17.42 -4.25
CA LEU A 12 6.82 -17.25 -3.67
C LEU A 12 7.00 -15.83 -3.14
N ALA A 13 6.54 -14.83 -3.88
CA ALA A 13 6.58 -13.43 -3.47
C ALA A 13 5.74 -13.17 -2.21
N SER A 14 4.53 -13.74 -2.14
CA SER A 14 3.62 -13.57 -1.00
C SER A 14 4.15 -14.26 0.26
N GLN A 15 4.75 -15.45 0.14
CA GLN A 15 5.38 -16.13 1.28
C GLN A 15 6.56 -15.31 1.84
N THR A 16 7.39 -14.76 0.94
CA THR A 16 8.57 -13.97 1.31
C THR A 16 8.20 -12.65 1.98
N GLN A 17 7.08 -12.03 1.58
CA GLN A 17 6.61 -10.74 2.08
C GLN A 17 5.38 -10.91 2.99
N SER A 18 5.42 -11.90 3.88
CA SER A 18 4.32 -12.19 4.79
C SER A 18 4.51 -11.54 6.16
N ARG A 19 3.41 -11.31 6.89
CA ARG A 19 3.47 -10.81 8.27
C ARG A 19 4.37 -11.65 9.19
N SER A 20 4.35 -12.97 9.08
CA SER A 20 5.24 -13.84 9.87
C SER A 20 6.73 -13.59 9.61
N VAL A 21 7.11 -13.20 8.39
CA VAL A 21 8.50 -12.81 8.10
C VAL A 21 8.85 -11.49 8.79
N ALA A 22 7.93 -10.52 8.79
CA ALA A 22 8.13 -9.26 9.52
C ALA A 22 8.29 -9.48 11.03
N ASP A 23 7.44 -10.32 11.62
CA ASP A 23 7.50 -10.64 13.06
C ASP A 23 8.80 -11.39 13.40
N SER A 24 9.27 -12.26 12.49
CA SER A 24 10.56 -12.92 12.65
C SER A 24 11.72 -11.91 12.60
N LEU A 25 11.71 -10.97 11.66
CA LEU A 25 12.73 -9.92 11.58
C LEU A 25 12.74 -9.03 12.83
N GLU A 26 11.56 -8.69 13.35
CA GLU A 26 11.41 -7.89 14.56
C GLU A 26 11.99 -8.63 15.78
N MET A 27 11.65 -9.91 15.97
CA MET A 27 12.22 -10.74 17.04
C MET A 27 13.75 -10.85 16.92
N LEU A 28 14.27 -11.12 15.71
CA LEU A 28 15.71 -11.28 15.49
C LEU A 28 16.48 -9.97 15.77
N SER A 29 15.87 -8.81 15.47
CA SER A 29 16.48 -7.49 15.65
C SER A 29 16.36 -6.96 17.08
N HIS A 30 15.16 -7.00 17.67
CA HIS A 30 14.84 -6.32 18.93
C HIS A 30 14.96 -7.24 20.15
N ASP A 31 14.50 -8.49 20.04
CA ASP A 31 14.49 -9.43 21.16
C ASP A 31 15.82 -10.17 21.28
N LEU A 32 16.28 -10.78 20.18
CA LEU A 32 17.54 -11.55 20.14
C LEU A 32 18.77 -10.68 19.87
N LYS A 33 18.56 -9.43 19.42
CA LYS A 33 19.62 -8.43 19.17
C LYS A 33 20.77 -8.97 18.32
N LEU A 34 20.43 -9.75 17.30
CA LEU A 34 21.43 -10.30 16.40
C LEU A 34 21.96 -9.20 15.48
N HIS A 35 23.26 -8.93 15.57
CA HIS A 35 23.92 -7.86 14.80
C HIS A 35 23.64 -7.91 13.28
N LYS A 36 23.43 -9.11 12.72
CA LYS A 36 23.09 -9.30 11.30
C LYS A 36 21.74 -8.71 10.88
N PHE A 37 20.85 -8.46 11.83
CA PHE A 37 19.47 -7.98 11.59
C PHE A 37 19.26 -6.54 12.06
N TYR A 38 20.31 -5.83 12.46
CA TYR A 38 20.19 -4.42 12.84
C TYR A 38 19.71 -3.56 11.67
N ASN A 39 18.96 -2.52 11.99
CA ASN A 39 18.38 -1.57 11.03
C ASN A 39 17.40 -2.19 10.02
N CYS A 40 16.75 -3.31 10.36
CA CYS A 40 15.73 -3.92 9.50
C CYS A 40 14.33 -3.32 9.67
N ASP A 41 14.15 -2.29 10.51
CA ASP A 41 12.85 -1.67 10.82
C ASP A 41 12.12 -1.16 9.57
N ALA A 42 12.85 -0.54 8.65
CA ALA A 42 12.28 -0.09 7.38
C ALA A 42 11.75 -1.27 6.54
N THR A 43 12.43 -2.42 6.57
CA THR A 43 12.01 -3.65 5.88
C THR A 43 10.81 -4.29 6.58
N ILE A 44 10.79 -4.32 7.91
CA ILE A 44 9.63 -4.78 8.70
C ILE A 44 8.39 -3.96 8.34
N GLY A 45 8.52 -2.62 8.34
CA GLY A 45 7.44 -1.71 7.97
C GLY A 45 6.95 -1.93 6.52
N PHE A 46 7.89 -2.06 5.58
CA PHE A 46 7.58 -2.38 4.19
C PHE A 46 6.76 -3.68 4.07
N ILE A 47 7.21 -4.77 4.69
CA ILE A 47 6.52 -6.06 4.62
C ILE A 47 5.11 -5.96 5.21
N ARG A 48 4.96 -5.32 6.38
CA ARG A 48 3.66 -5.16 7.04
C ARG A 48 2.65 -4.40 6.19
N ILE A 49 3.08 -3.36 5.48
CA ILE A 49 2.22 -2.56 4.59
C ILE A 49 1.77 -3.41 3.39
N PHE A 50 2.72 -4.08 2.71
CA PHE A 50 2.41 -4.84 1.50
C PHE A 50 1.62 -6.12 1.79
N ASP A 51 1.87 -6.80 2.90
CA ASP A 51 1.08 -7.94 3.37
C ASP A 51 -0.38 -7.55 3.62
N ALA A 52 -0.60 -6.43 4.34
CA ALA A 52 -1.94 -5.93 4.62
C ALA A 52 -2.68 -5.52 3.34
N LEU A 53 -2.01 -4.82 2.41
CA LEU A 53 -2.59 -4.48 1.10
C LEU A 53 -2.93 -5.73 0.29
N PHE A 54 -2.06 -6.74 0.31
CA PHE A 54 -2.29 -8.00 -0.39
C PHE A 54 -3.52 -8.72 0.15
N ASP A 55 -3.68 -8.80 1.48
CA ASP A 55 -4.86 -9.40 2.13
C ASP A 55 -6.15 -8.68 1.73
N VAL A 56 -6.14 -7.34 1.69
CA VAL A 56 -7.32 -6.53 1.29
C VAL A 56 -7.68 -6.75 -0.17
N PHE A 57 -6.71 -6.62 -1.07
CA PHE A 57 -6.96 -6.72 -2.52
C PHE A 57 -7.22 -8.15 -2.99
N ASN A 58 -6.84 -9.15 -2.19
CA ASN A 58 -7.12 -10.56 -2.46
C ASN A 58 -8.20 -11.15 -1.52
N SER A 59 -8.95 -10.30 -0.83
CA SER A 59 -10.06 -10.71 0.03
C SER A 59 -11.17 -11.38 -0.79
N ARG A 60 -11.60 -12.58 -0.36
CA ARG A 60 -12.62 -13.38 -1.06
C ARG A 60 -13.69 -13.94 -0.14
N ASN A 61 -13.49 -13.88 1.17
CA ASN A 61 -14.39 -14.51 2.12
C ASN A 61 -15.47 -13.51 2.57
N VAL A 62 -16.66 -13.61 1.98
CA VAL A 62 -17.84 -12.79 2.29
C VAL A 62 -18.28 -12.93 3.75
N PHE A 63 -18.01 -14.08 4.39
CA PHE A 63 -18.38 -14.36 5.78
C PHE A 63 -17.27 -14.00 6.79
N SER A 64 -16.14 -13.45 6.33
CA SER A 64 -15.11 -13.04 7.27
C SER A 64 -15.42 -11.69 7.89
N ASN A 65 -15.54 -11.66 9.22
CA ASN A 65 -15.82 -10.47 10.01
C ASN A 65 -14.56 -9.60 10.27
N SER A 66 -13.49 -9.83 9.51
CA SER A 66 -12.15 -9.28 9.79
C SER A 66 -11.50 -8.74 8.52
N ASN A 67 -10.20 -8.48 8.60
CA ASN A 67 -9.33 -7.90 7.57
C ASN A 67 -9.26 -8.68 6.24
N LYS A 68 -10.09 -9.70 6.08
CA LYS A 68 -10.12 -10.60 4.92
C LYS A 68 -11.49 -10.61 4.22
N GLY A 69 -12.40 -9.74 4.67
CA GLY A 69 -13.71 -9.53 4.08
C GLY A 69 -13.62 -8.69 2.81
N PRO A 70 -14.50 -8.91 1.82
CA PRO A 70 -14.50 -8.15 0.59
C PRO A 70 -14.74 -6.66 0.86
N LEU A 71 -14.07 -5.80 0.09
CA LEU A 71 -14.26 -4.36 0.19
C LEU A 71 -15.71 -3.98 -0.19
N SER A 72 -16.37 -3.23 0.69
CA SER A 72 -17.75 -2.75 0.52
C SER A 72 -17.87 -1.34 1.07
N ARG A 73 -18.96 -0.63 0.75
CA ARG A 73 -19.22 0.69 1.33
C ARG A 73 -19.32 0.65 2.86
N ALA A 74 -19.84 -0.45 3.40
CA ALA A 74 -20.05 -0.61 4.84
C ALA A 74 -18.74 -0.78 5.63
N ASN A 75 -17.69 -1.30 5.00
CA ASN A 75 -16.39 -1.51 5.65
C ASN A 75 -15.27 -0.61 5.09
N PHE A 76 -15.57 0.32 4.18
CA PHE A 76 -14.56 1.17 3.56
C PHE A 76 -13.82 2.03 4.60
N ASP A 77 -14.55 2.58 5.56
CA ASP A 77 -13.96 3.45 6.61
C ASP A 77 -13.00 2.69 7.52
N TYR A 78 -13.19 1.38 7.68
CA TYR A 78 -12.24 0.51 8.37
C TYR A 78 -10.91 0.43 7.62
N TRP A 79 -10.94 0.41 6.28
CA TRP A 79 -9.77 0.27 5.43
C TRP A 79 -9.11 1.58 5.02
N ARG A 80 -9.85 2.69 5.09
CA ARG A 80 -9.40 4.01 4.69
C ARG A 80 -8.05 4.40 5.32
N PRO A 81 -7.82 4.22 6.65
CA PRO A 81 -6.53 4.57 7.24
C PRO A 81 -5.37 3.78 6.63
N LEU A 82 -5.57 2.48 6.37
CA LEU A 82 -4.56 1.63 5.73
C LEU A 82 -4.26 2.12 4.31
N PHE A 83 -5.28 2.49 3.53
CA PHE A 83 -5.07 2.99 2.18
C PHE A 83 -4.34 4.33 2.16
N GLU A 84 -4.72 5.27 3.03
CA GLU A 84 -4.08 6.57 3.14
C GLU A 84 -2.61 6.43 3.57
N SER A 85 -2.34 5.65 4.62
CA SER A 85 -0.97 5.44 5.11
C SER A 85 -0.11 4.73 4.08
N SER A 86 -0.67 3.71 3.40
CA SER A 86 0.06 2.95 2.38
C SER A 86 0.30 3.79 1.13
N PHE A 87 -0.67 4.59 0.71
CA PHE A 87 -0.52 5.50 -0.43
C PHE A 87 0.60 6.51 -0.17
N TYR A 88 0.57 7.17 0.99
CA TYR A 88 1.63 8.11 1.38
C TYR A 88 3.00 7.43 1.37
N TYR A 89 3.13 6.28 2.05
CA TYR A 89 4.37 5.52 2.10
C TYR A 89 4.89 5.17 0.70
N ILE A 90 4.05 4.58 -0.15
CA ILE A 90 4.40 4.14 -1.51
C ILE A 90 4.79 5.33 -2.39
N SER A 91 4.12 6.48 -2.23
CA SER A 91 4.41 7.71 -2.99
C SER A 91 5.76 8.34 -2.64
N GLU A 92 6.26 8.08 -1.42
CA GLU A 92 7.53 8.59 -0.93
C GLU A 92 8.68 7.58 -1.05
N LEU A 93 8.43 6.37 -1.56
CA LEU A 93 9.49 5.40 -1.84
C LEU A 93 10.51 5.97 -2.83
N LYS A 94 11.79 5.77 -2.52
CA LYS A 94 12.93 6.25 -3.31
C LYS A 94 13.90 5.11 -3.61
N THR A 95 14.59 5.23 -4.74
CA THR A 95 15.77 4.40 -5.03
C THR A 95 16.91 4.74 -4.08
N ASN A 96 17.96 3.92 -4.08
CA ASN A 96 19.20 4.22 -3.39
C ASN A 96 19.88 5.54 -3.86
N SER A 97 19.56 6.01 -5.06
CA SER A 97 19.99 7.31 -5.57
C SER A 97 19.10 8.49 -5.12
N GLY A 98 18.08 8.24 -4.29
CA GLY A 98 17.16 9.26 -3.79
C GLY A 98 16.04 9.65 -4.78
N GLN A 99 15.98 9.03 -5.95
CA GLN A 99 14.94 9.29 -6.95
C GLN A 99 13.63 8.64 -6.50
N LYS A 100 12.51 9.39 -6.54
CA LYS A 100 11.18 8.83 -6.26
C LYS A 100 10.87 7.67 -7.22
N LEU A 101 10.40 6.56 -6.66
CA LEU A 101 10.02 5.36 -7.40
C LEU A 101 8.77 5.61 -8.25
N ILE A 102 7.85 6.43 -7.73
CA ILE A 102 6.68 6.90 -8.46
C ILE A 102 6.98 8.32 -8.95
N MET A 103 7.09 8.48 -10.27
CA MET A 103 7.18 9.80 -10.89
C MET A 103 5.82 10.50 -10.80
N GLN A 104 5.76 11.63 -10.09
CA GLN A 104 4.59 12.52 -10.13
C GLN A 104 4.39 12.99 -11.58
N GLY A 105 3.40 12.42 -12.27
CA GLY A 105 3.12 12.70 -13.68
C GLY A 105 2.62 11.49 -14.49
N SER A 106 2.76 10.26 -13.97
CA SER A 106 2.23 9.07 -14.62
C SER A 106 0.74 8.90 -14.31
N ASN A 107 -0.10 9.09 -15.33
CA ASN A 107 -1.56 9.01 -15.28
C ASN A 107 -2.07 7.87 -14.37
N TYR A 108 -2.76 8.19 -13.27
CA TYR A 108 -3.53 7.20 -12.50
C TYR A 108 -4.89 7.00 -13.18
N ILE A 109 -5.29 5.75 -13.42
CA ILE A 109 -6.63 5.44 -13.93
C ILE A 109 -7.58 5.42 -12.72
N ILE A 110 -8.37 6.47 -12.56
CA ILE A 110 -9.49 6.49 -11.62
C ILE A 110 -10.66 5.76 -12.30
N TRP A 111 -11.12 4.67 -11.69
CA TRP A 111 -12.33 3.96 -12.13
C TRP A 111 -13.57 4.72 -11.67
N GLU A 112 -13.95 5.75 -12.40
CA GLU A 112 -15.27 6.36 -12.23
C GLU A 112 -16.22 5.86 -13.34
N LYS A 113 -17.32 5.23 -12.91
CA LYS A 113 -18.50 4.82 -13.70
C LYS A 113 -18.27 4.69 -15.22
N LYS A 114 -17.76 3.52 -15.64
CA LYS A 114 -17.79 3.03 -17.04
C LYS A 114 -17.27 3.99 -18.12
N LYS A 115 -16.34 4.91 -17.83
CA LYS A 115 -15.61 5.63 -18.89
C LYS A 115 -14.19 5.96 -18.43
N VAL A 116 -13.20 5.31 -19.04
CA VAL A 116 -11.79 5.64 -18.84
C VAL A 116 -11.55 7.04 -19.41
N ARG A 117 -11.21 8.01 -18.55
CA ARG A 117 -10.74 9.33 -18.97
C ARG A 117 -9.32 9.54 -18.46
N ARG A 118 -8.47 10.07 -19.35
CA ARG A 118 -7.08 10.42 -19.07
C ARG A 118 -7.06 11.82 -18.45
N PHE A 119 -6.67 11.93 -17.19
CA PHE A 119 -6.53 13.21 -16.50
C PHE A 119 -5.06 13.63 -16.44
N LYS A 120 -4.78 14.88 -16.83
CA LYS A 120 -3.48 15.55 -16.64
C LYS A 120 -3.53 16.33 -15.32
N GLY A 121 -2.73 15.91 -14.34
CA GLY A 121 -2.10 16.76 -13.32
C GLY A 121 -2.98 17.50 -12.30
N ALA A 122 -2.63 17.27 -11.03
CA ALA A 122 -2.67 18.20 -9.88
C ALA A 122 -3.98 18.92 -9.53
N GLU A 123 -5.09 18.19 -9.36
CA GLU A 123 -6.11 18.55 -8.37
C GLU A 123 -6.51 17.29 -7.60
N PHE A 124 -6.12 17.24 -6.33
CA PHE A 124 -6.59 16.23 -5.39
C PHE A 124 -7.85 16.82 -4.75
N GLU A 125 -9.01 16.66 -5.39
CA GLU A 125 -10.27 16.78 -4.64
C GLU A 125 -10.35 15.57 -3.72
N VAL A 126 -9.90 15.74 -2.47
CA VAL A 126 -10.38 14.89 -1.38
C VAL A 126 -11.89 15.05 -1.41
N PHE A 127 -12.61 14.02 -1.86
CA PHE A 127 -14.06 13.98 -1.76
C PHE A 127 -14.43 13.93 -0.27
N SER A 128 -14.46 15.10 0.36
CA SER A 128 -15.09 15.29 1.66
C SER A 128 -16.59 15.35 1.40
N PRO A 129 -17.41 14.47 1.97
CA PRO A 129 -18.85 14.54 1.81
C PRO A 129 -19.41 15.60 2.76
N ILE A 130 -18.99 16.86 2.60
CA ILE A 130 -19.61 17.99 3.28
C ILE A 130 -19.68 19.16 2.29
N SER A 131 -20.92 19.51 1.98
CA SER A 131 -21.38 20.66 1.23
C SER A 131 -20.66 21.97 1.58
N SER A 132 -20.41 22.75 0.53
CA SER A 132 -20.33 24.22 0.54
C SER A 132 -19.05 24.85 1.10
N ILE A 133 -18.03 25.10 0.26
CA ILE A 133 -17.20 26.29 0.41
C ILE A 133 -16.94 26.91 -0.98
N SER A 134 -17.31 28.19 -1.06
CA SER A 134 -17.19 29.10 -2.19
C SER A 134 -15.73 29.34 -2.61
N LYS A 135 -15.55 29.50 -3.92
CA LYS A 135 -14.34 30.03 -4.55
C LYS A 135 -13.87 31.30 -3.82
N ILE A 136 -12.66 31.29 -3.29
CA ILE A 136 -11.91 32.52 -3.00
C ILE A 136 -10.97 32.74 -4.19
N SER A 137 -11.22 33.83 -4.90
CA SER A 137 -10.44 34.38 -6.00
C SER A 137 -9.21 35.14 -5.51
N ASN A 138 -8.16 35.11 -6.34
CA ASN A 138 -7.04 36.05 -6.48
C ASN A 138 -5.91 36.02 -5.42
N LEU A 139 -4.73 35.57 -5.84
CA LEU A 139 -3.61 36.41 -6.28
C LEU A 139 -2.54 35.55 -6.99
#